data_AF-A0A4S4BEB3-F1
#
_entry.id   AF-A0A4S4BEB3-F1
#
_cell.length_a   1.000
_cell.length_b   1.000
_cell.length_c   1.000
_cell.angle_alpha   90.00
_cell.angle_beta   90.00
_cell.angle_gamma   90.00
#
_symmetry.space_group_name_H-M   'P 1'
#
loop_
_entity.id
_entity.type
_entity.pdbx_description
1 polymer ?
#
loop_
_entity_poly.entity_id
_entity_poly.type
_entity_poly.pdbx_seq_one_letter_code
_entity_poly.pdbx_strand_id
1 'polypeptide(L)'
;MQNRVTYTVSMNITDDETFGSNEHASINRGGTLVLDAGTPQREDLTIGKCGGEVRVELRVTYRQQAGGAVNVMGKALLYEGTSENTGDLDGRAEFSGVVNSGQGRTFSLRVRNTDEGGDFADMTVTVNNLALSENDPCANIEAKAAALGAGFTGAAVSGCEVVRGGHRRRYQNCDISYSPSTGAHEVHGDIRRKYDTKGGPDSDLALPATDETTAPDSVGRYNHFSGNGSIYWHPRTGPMEVRGGIRARWAQTGWERGAYGYPTSDELNINQSPWQWYSDFQNGVIFFEGNAVVEPATASLSGAGVLAAFDAAFRSRTAGDARVQIDSVVVVGVSDTNYDFTRSGNRVVTYRVSGEISSGHWYIPDPDFEVTIPVQFAATPQPDARREVTLLARQAGVIHIHVSNFAGIGVGDVATALRDKLAAIFNAPIRLGNVPAAAGLLSFKVMKDGGLTLYFRPDLAGRFAAVAAQGMLDNIQI
;
A
#
# COMPACT_ATOMS: atom_id res chain seq x y z
N MET A 1 25.11 -19.55 -1.40
CA MET A 1 25.17 -19.19 -2.83
C MET A 1 23.82 -19.51 -3.44
N GLN A 2 23.10 -18.50 -3.89
CA GLN A 2 21.79 -18.63 -4.51
C GLN A 2 21.98 -18.49 -6.01
N ASN A 3 21.51 -19.46 -6.81
CA ASN A 3 21.53 -19.36 -8.27
C ASN A 3 20.14 -19.04 -8.79
N ARG A 4 20.03 -18.10 -9.72
CA ARG A 4 18.81 -17.92 -10.52
C ARG A 4 19.02 -18.57 -11.88
N VAL A 5 18.13 -19.48 -12.22
CA VAL A 5 18.14 -20.17 -13.51
C VAL A 5 16.93 -19.69 -14.31
N THR A 6 17.15 -19.02 -15.43
CA THR A 6 16.07 -18.81 -16.41
C THR A 6 16.09 -19.96 -17.40
N TYR A 7 14.92 -20.41 -17.82
CA TYR A 7 14.82 -21.47 -18.82
C TYR A 7 13.70 -21.20 -19.80
N THR A 8 13.87 -21.69 -21.02
CA THR A 8 12.86 -21.74 -22.07
C THR A 8 12.86 -23.14 -22.67
N VAL A 9 11.68 -23.75 -22.79
CA VAL A 9 11.40 -25.00 -23.47
C VAL A 9 10.58 -24.67 -24.71
N SER A 10 11.02 -25.17 -25.85
CA SER A 10 10.23 -25.25 -27.08
C SER A 10 10.07 -26.71 -27.44
N MET A 11 8.85 -27.14 -27.76
CA MET A 11 8.51 -28.51 -28.13
C MET A 11 7.61 -28.47 -29.36
N ASN A 12 8.04 -29.11 -30.44
CA ASN A 12 7.26 -29.26 -31.66
C ASN A 12 6.98 -30.75 -31.87
N ILE A 13 5.71 -31.12 -31.82
CA ILE A 13 5.21 -32.49 -31.95
C ILE A 13 4.67 -32.66 -33.37
N THR A 14 4.99 -33.79 -33.99
CA THR A 14 4.38 -34.27 -35.22
C THR A 14 3.70 -35.59 -34.94
N ASP A 15 2.42 -35.62 -35.25
CA ASP A 15 1.56 -36.79 -35.30
C ASP A 15 1.49 -37.25 -36.77
N ASP A 16 2.06 -38.40 -37.08
CA ASP A 16 2.27 -38.93 -38.42
C ASP A 16 1.15 -39.90 -38.80
N GLU A 17 0.17 -39.36 -39.51
CA GLU A 17 -1.01 -40.11 -39.90
C GLU A 17 -0.75 -41.00 -41.12
N THR A 18 -0.95 -42.31 -40.97
CA THR A 18 -0.81 -43.27 -42.09
C THR A 18 -1.85 -43.00 -43.19
N PHE A 19 -3.00 -42.43 -42.83
CA PHE A 19 -4.07 -42.04 -43.76
C PHE A 19 -4.60 -40.64 -43.45
N GLY A 20 -4.00 -39.60 -44.02
CA GLY A 20 -4.48 -38.24 -43.80
C GLY A 20 -3.39 -37.21 -44.01
N SER A 21 -3.54 -36.06 -43.35
CA SER A 21 -2.46 -35.07 -43.22
C SER A 21 -1.96 -35.11 -41.79
N ASN A 22 -0.64 -35.10 -41.61
CA ASN A 22 0.00 -35.04 -40.31
C ASN A 22 -0.48 -33.84 -39.51
N GLU A 23 -0.61 -34.05 -38.21
CA GLU A 23 -1.00 -33.00 -37.27
C GLU A 23 0.23 -32.49 -36.52
N HIS A 24 0.21 -31.20 -36.19
CA HIS A 24 1.35 -30.53 -35.57
C HIS A 24 0.93 -29.69 -34.37
N ALA A 25 1.70 -29.78 -33.30
CA ALA A 25 1.52 -28.96 -32.11
C ALA A 25 2.85 -28.33 -31.67
N SER A 26 2.80 -27.06 -31.26
CA SER A 26 3.95 -26.33 -30.73
C SER A 26 3.66 -25.80 -29.34
N ILE A 27 4.55 -26.13 -28.39
CA ILE A 27 4.47 -25.71 -27.00
C ILE A 27 5.72 -24.90 -26.70
N ASN A 28 5.53 -23.68 -26.19
CA ASN A 28 6.62 -22.86 -25.68
C ASN A 28 6.34 -22.52 -24.21
N ARG A 29 7.30 -22.80 -23.34
CA ARG A 29 7.20 -22.53 -21.91
C ARG A 29 8.51 -21.94 -21.42
N GLY A 30 8.46 -21.02 -20.47
CA GLY A 30 9.66 -20.51 -19.84
C GLY A 30 9.39 -20.07 -18.42
N GLY A 31 10.47 -19.87 -17.67
CA GLY A 31 10.36 -19.50 -16.27
C GLY A 31 11.69 -19.12 -15.65
N THR A 32 11.63 -18.77 -14.37
CA THR A 32 12.80 -18.50 -13.53
C THR A 32 12.72 -19.38 -12.29
N LEU A 33 13.79 -20.09 -11.98
CA LEU A 33 13.96 -20.92 -10.80
C LEU A 33 15.01 -20.30 -9.90
N VAL A 34 14.81 -20.43 -8.58
CA VAL A 34 15.79 -20.08 -7.56
C VAL A 34 16.26 -21.37 -6.91
N LEU A 35 17.58 -21.58 -6.90
CA LEU A 35 18.24 -22.72 -6.27
C LEU A 35 19.14 -22.22 -5.13
N ASP A 36 19.03 -22.82 -3.95
CA ASP A 36 19.84 -22.47 -2.77
C ASP A 36 20.07 -23.69 -1.87
N ALA A 37 20.71 -23.48 -0.70
CA ALA A 37 21.02 -24.56 0.23
C ALA A 37 19.77 -25.23 0.83
N GLY A 38 18.64 -24.52 0.93
CA GLY A 38 17.36 -25.08 1.40
C GLY A 38 16.57 -25.78 0.29
N THR A 39 16.77 -25.36 -0.96
CA THR A 39 16.14 -25.95 -2.15
C THR A 39 17.16 -26.14 -3.28
N PRO A 40 18.08 -27.12 -3.16
CA PRO A 40 19.21 -27.26 -4.10
C PRO A 40 18.80 -27.87 -5.45
N GLN A 41 17.57 -28.36 -5.56
CA GLN A 41 17.03 -29.00 -6.76
C GLN A 41 15.60 -28.55 -7.02
N ARG A 42 15.27 -28.31 -8.30
CA ARG A 42 13.91 -28.06 -8.80
C ARG A 42 13.64 -28.88 -10.04
N GLU A 43 12.38 -29.19 -10.29
CA GLU A 43 11.93 -29.88 -11.50
C GLU A 43 10.87 -29.04 -12.20
N ASP A 44 10.89 -29.08 -13.53
CA ASP A 44 9.85 -28.55 -14.40
C ASP A 44 9.33 -29.65 -15.32
N LEU A 45 8.00 -29.70 -15.51
CA LEU A 45 7.33 -30.66 -16.39
C LEU A 45 6.56 -29.91 -17.48
N THR A 46 6.99 -30.06 -18.73
CA THR A 46 6.26 -29.54 -19.89
C THR A 46 5.57 -30.70 -20.59
N ILE A 47 4.25 -30.58 -20.78
CA ILE A 47 3.43 -31.58 -21.47
C ILE A 47 2.92 -30.94 -22.76
N GLY A 48 3.12 -31.64 -23.86
CA GLY A 48 2.51 -31.31 -25.14
C GLY A 48 1.65 -32.47 -25.63
N LYS A 49 0.61 -32.15 -26.37
CA LYS A 49 -0.36 -33.11 -26.89
C LYS A 49 -0.68 -32.74 -28.34
N CYS A 50 -0.88 -33.73 -29.21
CA CYS A 50 -1.12 -33.55 -30.63
C CYS A 50 -2.07 -34.65 -31.15
N GLY A 51 -2.88 -34.28 -32.13
CA GLY A 51 -3.81 -35.13 -32.90
C GLY A 51 -4.80 -36.02 -32.15
N GLY A 52 -4.90 -35.85 -30.83
CA GLY A 52 -5.84 -36.61 -30.01
C GLY A 52 -5.31 -37.96 -29.56
N GLU A 53 -4.16 -38.42 -30.04
CA GLU A 53 -3.51 -39.69 -29.65
C GLU A 53 -2.11 -39.54 -29.07
N VAL A 54 -1.35 -38.51 -29.48
CA VAL A 54 0.04 -38.32 -29.03
C VAL A 54 0.12 -37.41 -27.81
N ARG A 55 0.85 -37.87 -26.76
CA ARG A 55 1.28 -37.05 -25.62
C ARG A 55 2.78 -37.14 -25.43
N VAL A 56 3.44 -35.99 -25.31
CA VAL A 56 4.87 -35.88 -24.99
C VAL A 56 5.06 -35.18 -23.65
N GLU A 57 5.82 -35.79 -22.76
CA GLU A 57 6.16 -35.26 -21.45
C GLU A 57 7.66 -35.03 -21.34
N LEU A 58 8.08 -33.78 -21.11
CA LEU A 58 9.46 -33.41 -20.84
C LEU A 58 9.62 -32.97 -19.39
N ARG A 59 10.34 -33.77 -18.60
CA ARG A 59 10.76 -33.41 -17.24
C ARG A 59 12.21 -32.93 -17.24
N VAL A 60 12.44 -31.71 -16.77
CA VAL A 60 13.79 -31.14 -16.63
C VAL A 60 14.10 -30.91 -15.16
N THR A 61 15.20 -31.48 -14.70
CA THR A 61 15.74 -31.32 -13.34
C THR A 61 16.90 -30.36 -13.36
N TYR A 62 16.88 -29.38 -12.45
CA TYR A 62 17.93 -28.39 -12.24
C TYR A 62 18.50 -28.57 -10.84
N ARG A 63 19.77 -28.93 -10.74
CA ARG A 63 20.44 -29.18 -9.46
C ARG A 63 21.70 -28.32 -9.31
N GLN A 64 21.75 -27.53 -8.25
CA GLN A 64 22.92 -26.73 -7.94
C GLN A 64 24.08 -27.59 -7.42
N GLN A 65 25.29 -27.31 -7.89
CA GLN A 65 26.54 -27.90 -7.42
C GLN A 65 27.32 -26.93 -6.50
N ALA A 66 28.29 -27.49 -5.76
CA ALA A 66 29.28 -26.69 -5.06
C ALA A 66 30.04 -25.80 -6.07
N GLY A 67 30.13 -24.49 -5.80
CA GLY A 67 30.76 -23.52 -6.71
C GLY A 67 29.81 -22.84 -7.71
N GLY A 68 28.49 -23.07 -7.62
CA GLY A 68 27.48 -22.28 -8.35
C GLY A 68 27.19 -22.75 -9.78
N ALA A 69 27.75 -23.86 -10.23
CA ALA A 69 27.30 -24.52 -11.45
C ALA A 69 25.94 -25.21 -11.25
N VAL A 70 25.17 -25.38 -12.32
CA VAL A 70 23.88 -26.09 -12.31
C VAL A 70 23.96 -27.29 -13.25
N ASN A 71 23.71 -28.48 -12.71
CA ASN A 71 23.48 -29.68 -13.50
C ASN A 71 22.04 -29.67 -13.99
N VAL A 72 21.88 -29.77 -15.30
CA VAL A 72 20.58 -29.87 -15.97
C VAL A 72 20.46 -31.26 -16.56
N MET A 73 19.36 -31.94 -16.25
CA MET A 73 19.03 -33.26 -16.78
C MET A 73 17.60 -33.24 -17.29
N GLY A 74 17.39 -33.62 -18.54
CA GLY A 74 16.05 -33.71 -19.12
C GLY A 74 15.72 -35.13 -19.53
N LYS A 75 14.48 -35.53 -19.30
CA LYS A 75 13.90 -36.80 -19.74
C LYS A 75 12.59 -36.54 -20.46
N ALA A 76 12.53 -36.96 -21.71
CA ALA A 76 11.34 -36.91 -22.55
C ALA A 76 10.74 -38.30 -22.72
N LEU A 77 9.42 -38.37 -22.61
CA LEU A 77 8.61 -39.55 -22.84
C LEU A 77 7.57 -39.22 -23.91
N LEU A 78 7.37 -40.11 -24.88
CA LEU A 78 6.32 -40.02 -25.89
C LEU A 78 5.38 -41.20 -25.68
N TYR A 79 4.10 -40.90 -25.57
CA TYR A 79 3.00 -41.85 -25.44
C TYR A 79 2.08 -41.70 -26.65
N GLU A 80 1.72 -42.81 -27.27
CA GLU A 80 0.79 -42.88 -28.39
C GLU A 80 -0.28 -43.94 -28.11
N GLY A 81 -1.43 -43.89 -28.76
CA GLY A 81 -2.52 -44.84 -28.59
C GLY A 81 -3.85 -44.14 -28.79
N THR A 82 -4.99 -44.78 -28.55
CA THR A 82 -6.29 -44.21 -28.96
C THR A 82 -6.74 -42.92 -28.26
N SER A 83 -5.92 -42.36 -27.35
CA SER A 83 -6.13 -41.04 -26.77
C SER A 83 -4.85 -40.47 -26.15
N GLU A 84 -4.73 -39.15 -26.06
CA GLU A 84 -3.62 -38.44 -25.36
C GLU A 84 -3.50 -38.75 -23.85
N ASN A 85 -4.42 -39.51 -23.28
CA ASN A 85 -4.38 -39.97 -21.88
C ASN A 85 -3.90 -41.42 -21.76
N THR A 86 -3.48 -42.04 -22.87
CA THR A 86 -2.90 -43.37 -22.92
C THR A 86 -1.73 -43.54 -21.95
N GLY A 87 -1.57 -44.76 -21.45
CA GLY A 87 -0.42 -45.19 -20.65
C GLY A 87 0.63 -45.91 -21.49
N ASP A 88 0.38 -46.07 -22.79
CA ASP A 88 1.26 -46.75 -23.72
C ASP A 88 2.45 -45.86 -24.08
N LEU A 89 3.66 -46.39 -23.91
CA LEU A 89 4.87 -45.58 -23.79
C LEU A 89 5.91 -46.03 -24.81
N ASP A 90 5.96 -45.27 -25.90
CA ASP A 90 6.57 -45.72 -27.15
C ASP A 90 7.87 -44.99 -27.47
N GLY A 91 8.18 -43.90 -26.75
CA GLY A 91 9.40 -43.14 -26.96
C GLY A 91 10.07 -42.66 -25.68
N ARG A 92 11.41 -42.71 -25.66
CA ARG A 92 12.24 -42.16 -24.57
C ARG A 92 13.45 -41.43 -25.14
N ALA A 93 13.76 -40.26 -24.61
CA ALA A 93 14.99 -39.55 -24.92
C ALA A 93 15.48 -38.74 -23.71
N GLU A 94 16.79 -38.57 -23.58
CA GLU A 94 17.40 -37.88 -22.43
C GLU A 94 18.52 -36.94 -22.88
N PHE A 95 18.73 -35.88 -22.09
CA PHE A 95 19.93 -35.06 -22.18
C PHE A 95 20.46 -34.73 -20.79
N SER A 96 21.75 -34.43 -20.71
CA SER A 96 22.32 -33.84 -19.51
C SER A 96 23.46 -32.89 -19.85
N GLY A 97 23.73 -31.96 -18.93
CA GLY A 97 24.93 -31.16 -18.99
C GLY A 97 25.00 -30.14 -17.86
N VAL A 98 26.19 -29.55 -17.74
CA VAL A 98 26.47 -28.51 -16.75
C VAL A 98 26.33 -27.14 -17.41
N VAL A 99 25.71 -26.21 -16.70
CA VAL A 99 25.67 -24.79 -17.03
C VAL A 99 26.39 -24.03 -15.92
N ASN A 100 27.60 -23.56 -16.19
CA ASN A 100 28.38 -22.85 -15.18
C ASN A 100 27.72 -21.51 -14.84
N SER A 101 28.07 -20.98 -13.67
CA SER A 101 27.61 -19.67 -13.23
C SER A 101 27.94 -18.59 -14.27
N GLY A 102 26.96 -17.76 -14.62
CA GLY A 102 27.08 -16.69 -15.60
C GLY A 102 26.96 -17.14 -17.07
N GLN A 103 26.69 -18.42 -17.34
CA GLN A 103 26.62 -18.96 -18.70
C GLN A 103 25.19 -19.37 -19.09
N GLY A 104 24.96 -19.40 -20.39
CA GLY A 104 23.79 -20.00 -21.02
C GLY A 104 24.16 -21.26 -21.80
N ARG A 105 23.26 -22.22 -21.88
CA ARG A 105 23.41 -23.42 -22.69
C ARG A 105 22.06 -23.85 -23.26
N THR A 106 22.08 -24.27 -24.52
CA THR A 106 20.93 -24.87 -25.18
C THR A 106 21.13 -26.37 -25.32
N PHE A 107 20.11 -27.13 -24.96
CA PHE A 107 20.00 -28.57 -25.15
C PHE A 107 18.94 -28.84 -26.20
N SER A 108 19.25 -29.64 -27.20
CA SER A 108 18.29 -30.07 -28.21
C SER A 108 18.20 -31.58 -28.19
N LEU A 109 16.98 -32.11 -28.29
CA LEU A 109 16.72 -33.54 -28.27
C LEU A 109 15.50 -33.83 -29.17
N ARG A 110 15.45 -35.04 -29.73
CA ARG A 110 14.25 -35.58 -30.38
C ARG A 110 13.85 -36.86 -29.67
N VAL A 111 12.56 -36.99 -29.33
CA VAL A 111 11.94 -38.27 -28.95
C VAL A 111 11.14 -38.78 -30.15
N ARG A 112 11.23 -40.08 -30.42
CA ARG A 112 10.52 -40.75 -31.50
C ARG A 112 9.72 -41.91 -30.93
N ASN A 113 8.59 -42.20 -31.55
CA ASN A 113 7.90 -43.46 -31.42
C ASN A 113 8.82 -44.62 -31.87
N THR A 114 8.79 -45.75 -31.16
CA THR A 114 9.65 -46.92 -31.40
C THR A 114 8.89 -48.21 -31.66
N ASP A 115 7.55 -48.21 -31.58
CA ASP A 115 6.73 -49.40 -31.79
C ASP A 115 6.14 -49.40 -33.21
N GLU A 116 5.18 -48.52 -33.50
CA GLU A 116 4.50 -48.42 -34.79
C GLU A 116 4.17 -46.95 -35.08
N GLY A 117 4.80 -46.31 -36.08
CA GLY A 117 4.45 -44.92 -36.45
C GLY A 117 5.63 -44.02 -36.81
N GLY A 118 5.32 -42.83 -37.32
CA GLY A 118 6.29 -41.80 -37.71
C GLY A 118 6.45 -40.68 -36.68
N ASP A 119 5.77 -40.77 -35.53
CA ASP A 119 5.58 -39.67 -34.58
C ASP A 119 6.87 -39.29 -33.88
N PHE A 120 7.04 -37.99 -33.70
CA PHE A 120 8.19 -37.48 -32.98
C PHE A 120 7.92 -36.12 -32.39
N ALA A 121 8.73 -35.75 -31.40
CA ALA A 121 8.82 -34.39 -30.92
C ALA A 121 10.26 -33.90 -30.88
N ASP A 122 10.48 -32.75 -31.52
CA ASP A 122 11.71 -31.97 -31.38
C ASP A 122 11.58 -31.01 -30.21
N MET A 123 12.54 -31.04 -29.31
CA MET A 123 12.57 -30.18 -28.15
C MET A 123 13.88 -29.42 -28.05
N THR A 124 13.77 -28.16 -27.66
CA THR A 124 14.90 -27.29 -27.33
C THR A 124 14.71 -26.71 -25.94
N VAL A 125 15.68 -26.91 -25.06
CA VAL A 125 15.72 -26.37 -23.70
C VAL A 125 16.90 -25.43 -23.60
N THR A 126 16.64 -24.13 -23.54
CA THR A 126 17.66 -23.11 -23.27
C THR A 126 17.67 -22.81 -21.78
N VAL A 127 18.83 -22.85 -21.15
CA VAL A 127 19.02 -22.62 -19.72
C VAL A 127 20.10 -21.55 -19.53
N ASN A 128 19.80 -20.49 -18.78
CA ASN A 128 20.79 -19.50 -18.37
C ASN A 128 20.95 -19.53 -16.85
N ASN A 129 22.16 -19.86 -16.39
CA ASN A 129 22.53 -19.82 -14.97
C ASN A 129 23.10 -18.44 -14.66
N LEU A 130 22.28 -17.54 -14.12
CA LEU A 130 22.70 -16.18 -13.80
C LEU A 130 23.69 -16.24 -12.63
N ALA A 131 24.87 -15.65 -12.82
CA ALA A 131 25.86 -15.52 -11.76
C ALA A 131 25.36 -14.53 -10.70
N LEU A 132 24.69 -15.02 -9.66
CA LEU A 132 24.38 -14.23 -8.47
C LEU A 132 25.44 -14.54 -7.42
N SER A 133 26.35 -13.60 -7.22
CA SER A 133 27.46 -13.72 -6.26
C SER A 133 27.34 -12.63 -5.23
N GLU A 134 27.54 -12.96 -3.95
CA GLU A 134 27.63 -11.95 -2.90
C GLU A 134 28.74 -10.91 -3.15
N ASN A 135 29.73 -11.30 -3.97
CA ASN A 135 30.91 -10.51 -4.33
C ASN A 135 30.76 -9.70 -5.63
N ASP A 136 29.63 -9.77 -6.32
CA ASP A 136 29.35 -8.93 -7.50
C ASP A 136 28.02 -8.17 -7.36
N PRO A 137 28.01 -7.08 -6.57
CA PRO A 137 26.82 -6.25 -6.35
C PRO A 137 26.17 -5.75 -7.64
N CYS A 138 26.97 -5.42 -8.65
CA CYS A 138 26.50 -4.81 -9.88
C CYS A 138 25.77 -5.83 -10.76
N ALA A 139 26.30 -7.05 -10.89
CA ALA A 139 25.61 -8.13 -11.59
C ALA A 139 24.28 -8.50 -10.93
N ASN A 140 24.19 -8.48 -9.59
CA ASN A 140 22.93 -8.72 -8.88
C ASN A 140 21.88 -7.65 -9.17
N ILE A 141 22.28 -6.38 -9.20
CA ILE A 141 21.42 -5.25 -9.57
C ILE A 141 20.93 -5.40 -11.01
N GLU A 142 21.82 -5.75 -11.94
CA GLU A 142 21.46 -5.94 -13.36
C GLU A 142 20.54 -7.14 -13.57
N ALA A 143 20.79 -8.26 -12.89
CA ALA A 143 19.90 -9.42 -12.92
C ALA A 143 18.51 -9.10 -12.36
N LYS A 144 18.43 -8.28 -11.30
CA LYS A 144 17.17 -7.79 -10.76
C LYS A 144 16.43 -6.91 -11.77
N ALA A 145 17.13 -5.96 -12.40
CA ALA A 145 16.56 -5.10 -13.42
C ALA A 145 16.04 -5.89 -14.62
N ALA A 146 16.80 -6.88 -15.10
CA ALA A 146 16.39 -7.77 -16.17
C ALA A 146 15.12 -8.57 -15.81
N ALA A 147 15.01 -9.04 -14.57
CA ALA A 147 13.83 -9.77 -14.09
C ALA A 147 12.58 -8.87 -13.94
N LEU A 148 12.75 -7.59 -13.60
CA LEU A 148 11.64 -6.62 -13.54
C LEU A 148 11.21 -6.18 -14.96
N GLY A 149 12.13 -6.21 -15.92
CA GLY A 149 11.88 -5.84 -17.31
C GLY A 149 11.97 -4.33 -17.56
N ALA A 150 12.38 -3.97 -18.78
CA ALA A 150 12.63 -2.58 -19.16
C ALA A 150 11.39 -1.67 -19.09
N GLY A 151 10.19 -2.25 -19.21
CA GLY A 151 8.93 -1.51 -19.04
C GLY A 151 8.70 -1.02 -17.61
N PHE A 152 9.18 -1.78 -16.61
CA PHE A 152 9.14 -1.36 -15.22
C PHE A 152 10.28 -0.38 -14.90
N THR A 153 11.53 -0.79 -15.13
CA THR A 153 12.70 -0.02 -14.68
C THR A 153 12.91 1.28 -15.48
N GLY A 154 12.59 1.25 -16.77
CA GLY A 154 13.11 2.23 -17.74
C GLY A 154 14.62 2.07 -17.94
N ALA A 155 15.24 3.03 -18.63
CA ALA A 155 16.67 3.02 -18.90
C ALA A 155 17.49 3.28 -17.61
N ALA A 156 18.69 2.71 -17.54
CA ALA A 156 19.64 3.07 -16.50
C ALA A 156 20.08 4.52 -16.66
N VAL A 157 20.07 5.29 -15.58
CA VAL A 157 20.50 6.70 -15.56
C VAL A 157 21.81 6.91 -14.81
N SER A 158 22.27 5.88 -14.07
CA SER A 158 23.59 5.84 -13.45
C SER A 158 24.34 4.55 -13.79
N GLY A 159 25.64 4.56 -13.52
CA GLY A 159 26.42 3.34 -13.33
C GLY A 159 26.09 2.64 -12.01
N CYS A 160 26.86 1.60 -11.68
CA CYS A 160 26.80 0.95 -10.38
C CYS A 160 27.57 1.82 -9.35
N GLU A 161 26.83 2.45 -8.45
CA GLU A 161 27.35 3.39 -7.44
C GLU A 161 27.64 2.64 -6.14
N VAL A 162 28.81 2.86 -5.54
CA VAL A 162 29.07 2.45 -4.15
C VAL A 162 28.31 3.39 -3.23
N VAL A 163 27.54 2.82 -2.30
CA VAL A 163 26.76 3.57 -1.30
C VAL A 163 26.95 2.96 0.09
N ARG A 164 26.53 3.65 1.15
CA ARG A 164 26.65 3.12 2.50
C ARG A 164 25.90 1.78 2.64
N GLY A 165 26.65 0.73 2.97
CA GLY A 165 26.11 -0.62 3.18
C GLY A 165 25.98 -1.48 1.92
N GLY A 166 26.36 -0.98 0.73
CA GLY A 166 26.23 -1.77 -0.50
C GLY A 166 26.45 -0.99 -1.79
N HIS A 167 25.66 -1.32 -2.81
CA HIS A 167 25.70 -0.65 -4.10
C HIS A 167 24.29 -0.25 -4.54
N ARG A 168 24.19 0.77 -5.39
CA ARG A 168 22.93 1.20 -5.99
C ARG A 168 23.13 1.48 -7.47
N ARG A 169 22.10 1.22 -8.28
CA ARG A 169 21.97 1.78 -9.62
C ARG A 169 20.62 2.45 -9.76
N ARG A 170 20.64 3.64 -10.33
CA ARG A 170 19.44 4.40 -10.63
C ARG A 170 18.96 4.08 -12.04
N TYR A 171 17.66 3.85 -12.14
CA TYR A 171 16.93 3.77 -13.39
C TYR A 171 15.93 4.92 -13.46
N GLN A 172 15.35 5.15 -14.64
CA GLN A 172 14.36 6.20 -14.84
C GLN A 172 13.21 6.10 -13.83
N ASN A 173 12.65 4.90 -13.64
CA ASN A 173 11.43 4.69 -12.86
C ASN A 173 11.69 4.15 -11.44
N CYS A 174 12.85 3.55 -11.18
CA CYS A 174 13.20 2.97 -9.89
C CYS A 174 14.68 3.14 -9.56
N ASP A 175 15.06 2.98 -8.29
CA ASP A 175 16.44 2.72 -7.88
C ASP A 175 16.52 1.25 -7.44
N ILE A 176 17.57 0.54 -7.81
CA ILE A 176 17.82 -0.83 -7.35
C ILE A 176 19.11 -0.83 -6.54
N SER A 177 19.02 -1.29 -5.30
CA SER A 177 20.14 -1.36 -4.37
C SER A 177 20.42 -2.81 -3.99
N TYR A 178 21.70 -3.15 -3.87
CA TYR A 178 22.16 -4.43 -3.38
C TYR A 178 22.89 -4.26 -2.05
N SER A 179 22.54 -5.10 -1.07
CA SER A 179 23.33 -5.30 0.15
C SER A 179 23.65 -6.79 0.32
N PRO A 180 24.77 -7.16 0.97
CA PRO A 180 25.06 -8.56 1.27
C PRO A 180 24.01 -9.23 2.17
N SER A 181 23.35 -8.47 3.04
CA SER A 181 22.40 -9.02 4.02
C SER A 181 20.99 -9.21 3.47
N THR A 182 20.58 -8.43 2.48
CA THR A 182 19.21 -8.44 1.93
C THR A 182 19.15 -8.85 0.46
N GLY A 183 20.25 -8.72 -0.29
CA GLY A 183 20.26 -8.89 -1.74
C GLY A 183 19.81 -7.63 -2.48
N ALA A 184 19.38 -7.81 -3.74
CA ALA A 184 18.98 -6.71 -4.62
C ALA A 184 17.48 -6.39 -4.50
N HIS A 185 17.17 -5.17 -4.07
CA HIS A 185 15.82 -4.66 -3.89
C HIS A 185 15.63 -3.32 -4.56
N GLU A 186 14.43 -3.08 -5.10
CA GLU A 186 14.08 -1.79 -5.67
C GLU A 186 13.53 -0.80 -4.63
N VAL A 187 13.37 0.44 -5.06
CA VAL A 187 12.39 1.42 -4.56
C VAL A 187 11.90 2.23 -5.76
N HIS A 188 10.61 2.56 -5.82
CA HIS A 188 10.06 3.32 -6.95
C HIS A 188 8.97 4.32 -6.51
N GLY A 189 8.43 5.07 -7.48
CA GLY A 189 7.29 5.97 -7.26
C GLY A 189 7.46 6.98 -6.12
N ASP A 190 6.39 7.15 -5.33
CA ASP A 190 6.36 8.09 -4.20
C ASP A 190 7.23 7.63 -3.02
N ILE A 191 7.41 6.32 -2.83
CA ILE A 191 8.30 5.77 -1.79
C ILE A 191 9.75 6.14 -2.10
N ARG A 192 10.20 5.97 -3.36
CA ARG A 192 11.52 6.44 -3.82
C ARG A 192 11.69 7.93 -3.57
N ARG A 193 10.71 8.75 -3.96
CA ARG A 193 10.77 10.21 -3.75
C ARG A 193 10.96 10.52 -2.26
N LYS A 194 10.19 9.89 -1.38
CA LYS A 194 10.30 10.07 0.07
C LYS A 194 11.65 9.62 0.59
N TYR A 195 12.12 8.44 0.18
CA TYR A 195 13.41 7.91 0.55
C TYR A 195 14.56 8.86 0.16
N ASP A 196 14.51 9.44 -1.05
CA ASP A 196 15.47 10.45 -1.48
C ASP A 196 15.44 11.70 -0.59
N THR A 197 14.25 12.19 -0.17
CA THR A 197 14.17 13.34 0.77
C THR A 197 14.79 13.07 2.14
N LYS A 198 14.92 11.80 2.53
CA LYS A 198 15.57 11.40 3.78
C LYS A 198 17.09 11.26 3.65
N GLY A 199 17.62 11.32 2.44
CA GLY A 199 19.03 11.09 2.14
C GLY A 199 19.34 9.69 1.59
N GLY A 200 18.31 8.91 1.24
CA GLY A 200 18.46 7.62 0.58
C GLY A 200 19.38 6.66 1.37
N PRO A 201 20.35 5.99 0.74
CA PRO A 201 21.28 5.07 1.41
C PRO A 201 22.06 5.67 2.59
N ASP A 202 22.25 6.99 2.61
CA ASP A 202 23.03 7.66 3.66
C ASP A 202 22.17 8.04 4.90
N SER A 203 20.85 7.88 4.81
CA SER A 203 19.88 8.12 5.89
C SER A 203 19.84 7.00 6.93
N ASP A 204 19.24 7.21 8.10
CA ASP A 204 19.07 6.15 9.10
C ASP A 204 18.27 4.94 8.60
N LEU A 205 17.50 5.06 7.51
CA LEU A 205 16.83 3.94 6.87
C LEU A 205 17.82 2.93 6.26
N ALA A 206 19.00 3.37 5.82
CA ALA A 206 19.95 2.54 5.07
C ALA A 206 19.31 1.94 3.80
N LEU A 207 19.76 0.77 3.32
CA LEU A 207 19.32 0.18 2.05
C LEU A 207 17.97 -0.53 2.16
N PRO A 208 17.18 -0.63 1.07
CA PRO A 208 15.95 -1.41 1.05
C PRO A 208 16.24 -2.89 1.36
N ALA A 209 15.38 -3.48 2.18
CA ALA A 209 15.38 -4.88 2.59
C ALA A 209 14.25 -5.69 1.95
N THR A 210 13.36 -5.01 1.24
CA THR A 210 12.29 -5.60 0.43
C THR A 210 12.15 -4.79 -0.84
N ASP A 211 11.57 -5.39 -1.86
CA ASP A 211 10.96 -4.60 -2.93
C ASP A 211 9.72 -3.86 -2.41
N GLU A 212 9.21 -2.90 -3.18
CA GLU A 212 7.96 -2.23 -2.92
C GLU A 212 6.84 -3.27 -3.04
N THR A 213 6.25 -3.58 -1.89
CA THR A 213 5.30 -4.67 -1.76
C THR A 213 3.91 -4.10 -1.49
N THR A 214 2.88 -4.73 -2.04
CA THR A 214 1.50 -4.41 -1.71
C THR A 214 1.26 -4.71 -0.22
N ALA A 215 0.77 -3.72 0.53
CA ALA A 215 0.40 -3.94 1.92
C ALA A 215 -0.67 -5.05 2.01
N PRO A 216 -0.67 -5.86 3.07
CA PRO A 216 -1.63 -6.96 3.22
C PRO A 216 -3.10 -6.56 3.00
N ASP A 217 -3.53 -5.37 3.42
CA ASP A 217 -4.89 -4.86 3.19
C ASP A 217 -5.24 -4.55 1.72
N SER A 218 -4.26 -4.69 0.81
CA SER A 218 -4.36 -4.43 -0.63
C SER A 218 -4.58 -2.97 -1.03
N VAL A 219 -4.41 -2.02 -0.11
CA VAL A 219 -4.59 -0.58 -0.39
C VAL A 219 -3.26 0.14 -0.52
N GLY A 220 -2.38 -0.02 0.47
CA GLY A 220 -1.08 0.64 0.49
C GLY A 220 0.05 -0.13 -0.19
N ARG A 221 1.21 0.50 -0.18
CA ARG A 221 2.51 -0.04 -0.64
C ARG A 221 3.55 0.22 0.45
N TYR A 222 4.60 -0.59 0.53
CA TYR A 222 5.68 -0.33 1.46
C TYR A 222 7.02 -0.91 1.01
N ASN A 223 8.10 -0.30 1.49
CA ASN A 223 9.41 -0.92 1.58
C ASN A 223 9.85 -1.00 3.04
N HIS A 224 10.43 -2.13 3.43
CA HIS A 224 11.25 -2.20 4.64
C HIS A 224 12.70 -1.88 4.29
N PHE A 225 13.42 -1.30 5.25
CA PHE A 225 14.83 -0.93 5.09
C PHE A 225 15.69 -1.55 6.20
N SER A 226 16.96 -1.79 5.91
CA SER A 226 17.89 -2.49 6.79
C SER A 226 18.24 -1.70 8.07
N GLY A 227 18.04 -0.38 8.08
CA GLY A 227 18.26 0.50 9.22
C GLY A 227 17.15 0.48 10.28
N ASN A 228 16.37 -0.59 10.37
CA ASN A 228 15.19 -0.70 11.23
C ASN A 228 14.12 0.39 10.97
N GLY A 229 13.82 0.59 9.69
CA GLY A 229 12.85 1.56 9.23
C GLY A 229 11.94 1.04 8.14
N SER A 230 10.87 1.76 7.87
CA SER A 230 9.94 1.49 6.78
C SER A 230 9.37 2.78 6.24
N ILE A 231 9.09 2.77 4.94
CA ILE A 231 8.26 3.80 4.32
C ILE A 231 7.00 3.09 3.85
N TYR A 232 5.86 3.55 4.35
CA TYR A 232 4.53 3.09 3.92
C TYR A 232 3.86 4.20 3.14
N TRP A 233 3.31 3.84 1.99
CA TRP A 233 2.49 4.71 1.16
C TRP A 233 1.03 4.25 1.20
N HIS A 234 0.12 5.20 1.29
CA HIS A 234 -1.31 4.97 1.12
C HIS A 234 -1.90 6.10 0.26
N PRO A 235 -2.87 5.84 -0.62
CA PRO A 235 -3.40 6.83 -1.57
C PRO A 235 -3.99 8.09 -0.91
N ARG A 236 -4.34 8.01 0.39
CA ARG A 236 -4.88 9.15 1.16
C ARG A 236 -3.84 9.83 2.03
N THR A 237 -2.86 9.10 2.56
CA THR A 237 -1.85 9.64 3.50
C THR A 237 -0.48 9.89 2.87
N GLY A 238 -0.25 9.47 1.63
CA GLY A 238 1.06 9.55 0.99
C GLY A 238 2.13 8.68 1.66
N PRO A 239 3.41 8.83 1.25
CA PRO A 239 4.53 8.08 1.82
C PRO A 239 5.01 8.68 3.17
N MET A 240 4.98 7.86 4.22
CA MET A 240 5.44 8.21 5.57
C MET A 240 6.52 7.27 6.07
N GLU A 241 7.53 7.85 6.71
CA GLU A 241 8.60 7.12 7.38
C GLU A 241 8.21 6.73 8.81
N VAL A 242 8.48 5.48 9.20
CA VAL A 242 8.35 4.98 10.57
C VAL A 242 9.54 4.06 10.88
N ARG A 243 10.21 4.26 12.03
CA ARG A 243 11.46 3.57 12.37
C ARG A 243 11.57 3.22 13.87
N GLY A 244 12.66 2.55 14.23
CA GLY A 244 13.05 2.34 15.62
C GLY A 244 11.96 1.71 16.51
N GLY A 245 11.83 2.23 17.74
CA GLY A 245 10.87 1.74 18.74
C GLY A 245 9.40 1.98 18.36
N ILE A 246 9.10 3.07 17.65
CA ILE A 246 7.76 3.39 17.17
C ILE A 246 7.31 2.35 16.14
N ARG A 247 8.17 2.05 15.16
CA ARG A 247 7.94 0.98 14.18
C ARG A 247 7.76 -0.38 14.85
N ALA A 248 8.61 -0.72 15.81
CA ALA A 248 8.54 -1.99 16.52
C ALA A 248 7.19 -2.14 17.26
N ARG A 249 6.71 -1.08 17.90
CA ARG A 249 5.39 -1.06 18.54
C ARG A 249 4.26 -1.20 17.53
N TRP A 250 4.29 -0.43 16.45
CA TRP A 250 3.27 -0.48 15.42
C TRP A 250 3.17 -1.88 14.80
N ALA A 251 4.32 -2.52 14.54
CA ALA A 251 4.40 -3.91 14.10
C ALA A 251 3.72 -4.89 15.07
N GLN A 252 3.99 -4.77 16.37
CA GLN A 252 3.36 -5.60 17.42
C GLN A 252 1.84 -5.42 17.49
N THR A 253 1.33 -4.28 17.05
CA THR A 253 -0.12 -3.99 17.03
C THR A 253 -0.81 -4.38 15.73
N GLY A 254 -0.10 -5.05 14.81
CA GLY A 254 -0.67 -5.55 13.56
C GLY A 254 -0.48 -4.63 12.34
N TRP A 255 0.52 -3.74 12.37
CA TRP A 255 0.86 -2.84 11.25
C TRP A 255 -0.35 -2.01 10.78
N GLU A 256 -0.52 -1.84 9.46
CA GLU A 256 -1.59 -1.05 8.85
C GLU A 256 -2.99 -1.63 9.07
N ARG A 257 -3.09 -2.94 9.32
CA ARG A 257 -4.34 -3.61 9.72
C ARG A 257 -4.64 -3.47 11.22
N GLY A 258 -3.66 -3.01 11.99
CA GLY A 258 -3.74 -2.80 13.41
C GLY A 258 -4.62 -1.62 13.80
N ALA A 259 -4.77 -1.42 15.12
CA ALA A 259 -5.61 -0.37 15.67
C ALA A 259 -5.23 1.03 15.16
N TYR A 260 -3.94 1.31 14.97
CA TYR A 260 -3.44 2.61 14.54
C TYR A 260 -3.70 2.93 13.06
N GLY A 261 -3.82 1.93 12.18
CA GLY A 261 -3.87 2.14 10.73
C GLY A 261 -2.52 2.55 10.13
N TYR A 262 -2.54 3.26 9.00
CA TYR A 262 -1.34 3.79 8.35
C TYR A 262 -0.72 4.97 9.09
N PRO A 263 0.60 5.16 8.99
CA PRO A 263 1.25 6.40 9.41
C PRO A 263 0.73 7.60 8.60
N THR A 264 0.61 8.72 9.30
CA THR A 264 0.12 10.03 8.83
C THR A 264 1.11 11.17 9.09
N SER A 265 2.25 10.88 9.71
CA SER A 265 3.43 11.75 9.73
C SER A 265 4.69 10.89 9.70
N ASP A 266 5.80 11.51 9.34
CA ASP A 266 7.12 10.99 9.73
C ASP A 266 7.27 11.02 11.26
N GLU A 267 8.36 10.45 11.77
CA GLU A 267 8.77 10.63 13.17
C GLU A 267 9.17 12.08 13.47
N LEU A 268 8.60 12.61 14.54
CA LEU A 268 8.79 13.98 14.99
C LEU A 268 9.52 14.00 16.33
N ASN A 269 10.63 14.74 16.38
CA ASN A 269 11.41 14.90 17.60
C ASN A 269 10.84 16.01 18.50
N ILE A 270 10.66 15.69 19.78
CA ILE A 270 10.24 16.64 20.82
C ILE A 270 11.41 17.04 21.71
N ASN A 271 12.25 16.09 22.10
CA ASN A 271 13.41 16.33 22.96
C ASN A 271 14.51 15.29 22.69
N GLN A 272 15.75 15.62 23.03
CA GLN A 272 16.92 14.73 22.90
C GLN A 272 17.40 14.18 24.25
N SER A 273 17.06 14.82 25.37
CA SER A 273 17.41 14.34 26.71
C SER A 273 16.26 14.56 27.71
N PRO A 274 15.48 13.53 28.05
CA PRO A 274 15.48 12.21 27.41
C PRO A 274 15.06 12.29 25.93
N TRP A 275 15.40 11.28 25.15
CA TRP A 275 14.92 11.15 23.77
C TRP A 275 13.40 11.06 23.77
N GLN A 276 12.71 11.97 23.08
CA GLN A 276 11.26 11.95 22.93
C GLN A 276 10.90 12.11 21.45
N TRP A 277 10.19 11.12 20.93
CA TRP A 277 9.74 11.06 19.54
C TRP A 277 8.30 10.59 19.49
N TYR A 278 7.58 10.98 18.44
CA TYR A 278 6.26 10.43 18.17
C TYR A 278 5.97 10.39 16.67
N SER A 279 5.03 9.54 16.29
CA SER A 279 4.43 9.54 14.96
C SER A 279 2.92 9.57 15.06
N ASP A 280 2.32 10.32 14.15
CA ASP A 280 0.89 10.31 13.92
C ASP A 280 0.50 9.11 13.05
N PHE A 281 -0.56 8.41 13.43
CA PHE A 281 -1.23 7.39 12.63
C PHE A 281 -2.68 7.76 12.39
N GLN A 282 -3.34 7.11 11.43
CA GLN A 282 -4.75 7.34 11.10
C GLN A 282 -5.67 7.33 12.33
N ASN A 283 -5.42 6.45 13.30
CA ASN A 283 -6.30 6.27 14.46
C ASN A 283 -5.55 6.40 15.80
N GLY A 284 -4.42 7.12 15.82
CA GLY A 284 -3.75 7.36 17.09
C GLY A 284 -2.34 7.92 16.96
N VAL A 285 -1.67 8.05 18.10
CA VAL A 285 -0.29 8.49 18.21
C VAL A 285 0.49 7.40 18.92
N ILE A 286 1.68 7.09 18.41
CA ILE A 286 2.66 6.30 19.16
C ILE A 286 3.75 7.25 19.63
N PHE A 287 3.93 7.33 20.95
CA PHE A 287 4.94 8.17 21.60
C PHE A 287 6.01 7.29 22.23
N PHE A 288 7.26 7.69 22.07
CA PHE A 288 8.43 6.98 22.56
C PHE A 288 9.30 7.92 23.39
N GLU A 289 9.64 7.49 24.60
CA GLU A 289 10.48 8.25 25.54
C GLU A 289 11.58 7.36 26.11
N GLY A 290 12.82 7.88 26.08
CA GLY A 290 13.99 7.15 26.52
C GLY A 290 14.18 5.90 25.68
N ASN A 291 13.81 4.75 26.25
CA ASN A 291 13.94 3.43 25.62
C ASN A 291 12.60 2.67 25.52
N ALA A 292 11.46 3.34 25.77
CA ALA A 292 10.16 2.68 25.83
C ALA A 292 9.07 3.50 25.14
N VAL A 293 8.04 2.79 24.68
CA VAL A 293 6.76 3.39 24.29
C VAL A 293 6.03 3.79 25.55
N VAL A 294 5.51 5.01 25.59
CA VAL A 294 4.71 5.51 26.70
C VAL A 294 3.37 5.98 26.14
N GLU A 295 2.27 5.52 26.73
CA GLU A 295 0.93 5.90 26.27
C GLU A 295 0.69 7.40 26.49
N PRO A 296 0.34 8.16 25.44
CA PRO A 296 0.01 9.57 25.56
C PRO A 296 -1.19 9.80 26.50
N ALA A 297 -1.25 10.97 27.12
CA ALA A 297 -2.48 11.41 27.79
C ALA A 297 -3.51 11.85 26.74
N THR A 298 -4.78 11.54 26.95
CA THR A 298 -5.82 11.81 25.95
C THR A 298 -7.04 12.52 26.51
N ALA A 299 -7.64 13.40 25.71
CA ALA A 299 -9.01 13.89 25.88
C ALA A 299 -9.80 13.51 24.63
N SER A 300 -11.03 13.01 24.77
CA SER A 300 -11.82 12.54 23.63
C SER A 300 -13.30 12.87 23.75
N LEU A 301 -13.91 13.13 22.59
CA LEU A 301 -15.36 13.19 22.43
C LEU A 301 -15.76 12.16 21.39
N SER A 302 -16.71 11.28 21.71
CA SER A 302 -17.18 10.25 20.78
C SER A 302 -17.85 10.87 19.55
N GLY A 303 -17.94 10.13 18.45
CA GLY A 303 -18.66 10.59 17.26
C GLY A 303 -20.10 11.02 17.55
N ALA A 304 -20.78 10.32 18.46
CA ALA A 304 -22.12 10.69 18.92
C ALA A 304 -22.13 12.03 19.69
N GLY A 305 -21.12 12.28 20.52
CA GLY A 305 -20.97 13.56 21.23
C GLY A 305 -20.68 14.72 20.27
N VAL A 306 -19.83 14.50 19.28
CA VAL A 306 -19.54 15.49 18.22
C VAL A 306 -20.80 15.80 17.40
N LEU A 307 -21.57 14.78 17.03
CA LEU A 307 -22.84 14.95 16.35
C LEU A 307 -23.84 15.76 17.19
N ALA A 308 -23.96 15.45 18.49
CA ALA A 308 -24.85 16.19 19.39
C ALA A 308 -24.45 17.66 19.52
N ALA A 309 -23.14 17.95 19.62
CA ALA A 309 -22.63 19.31 19.66
C ALA A 309 -22.89 20.07 18.35
N PHE A 310 -22.74 19.40 17.19
CA PHE A 310 -23.06 19.97 15.89
C PHE A 310 -24.57 20.25 15.74
N ASP A 311 -25.43 19.29 16.09
CA ASP A 311 -26.89 19.43 16.04
C ASP A 311 -27.38 20.58 16.92
N ALA A 312 -26.95 20.63 18.19
CA ALA A 312 -27.32 21.69 19.12
C ALA A 312 -26.95 23.08 18.59
N ALA A 313 -25.78 23.18 17.97
CA ALA A 313 -25.27 24.46 17.51
C ALA A 313 -25.86 24.88 16.14
N PHE A 314 -26.24 23.93 15.29
CA PHE A 314 -27.02 24.20 14.09
C PHE A 314 -28.44 24.68 14.44
N ARG A 315 -29.10 24.00 15.38
CA ARG A 315 -30.42 24.38 15.90
C ARG A 315 -30.39 25.74 16.58
N SER A 316 -29.40 26.01 17.42
CA SER A 316 -29.25 27.31 18.11
C SER A 316 -29.15 28.48 17.12
N ARG A 317 -28.38 28.32 16.03
CA ARG A 317 -28.21 29.36 15.00
C ARG A 317 -29.42 29.50 14.05
N THR A 318 -30.37 28.55 14.10
CA THR A 318 -31.62 28.59 13.33
C THR A 318 -32.86 28.91 14.19
N ALA A 319 -32.75 28.86 15.53
CA ALA A 319 -33.86 28.98 16.48
C ALA A 319 -34.71 30.27 16.39
N GLY A 320 -34.19 31.34 15.79
CA GLY A 320 -34.92 32.60 15.59
C GLY A 320 -35.76 32.67 14.31
N ASP A 321 -35.71 31.64 13.45
CA ASP A 321 -36.45 31.61 12.19
C ASP A 321 -37.60 30.62 12.30
N ALA A 322 -38.82 31.14 12.52
CA ALA A 322 -40.03 30.32 12.59
C ALA A 322 -40.31 29.55 11.30
N ARG A 323 -39.60 29.87 10.21
CA ARG A 323 -39.73 29.16 8.94
C ARG A 323 -38.81 27.97 8.80
N VAL A 324 -37.81 27.74 9.66
CA VAL A 324 -36.90 26.61 9.50
C VAL A 324 -37.15 25.61 10.61
N GLN A 325 -37.73 24.46 10.25
CA GLN A 325 -37.86 23.32 11.14
C GLN A 325 -36.76 22.31 10.82
N ILE A 326 -36.05 21.84 11.86
CA ILE A 326 -35.03 20.81 11.71
C ILE A 326 -35.57 19.50 12.26
N ASP A 327 -35.70 18.49 11.42
CA ASP A 327 -36.21 17.18 11.82
C ASP A 327 -35.07 16.26 12.26
N SER A 328 -33.99 16.21 11.49
CA SER A 328 -32.86 15.32 11.79
C SER A 328 -31.51 15.89 11.40
N VAL A 329 -30.50 15.50 12.17
CA VAL A 329 -29.09 15.74 11.88
C VAL A 329 -28.33 14.44 12.08
N VAL A 330 -27.61 13.99 11.05
CA VAL A 330 -26.90 12.70 11.06
C VAL A 330 -25.53 12.83 10.41
N VAL A 331 -24.58 11.95 10.75
CA VAL A 331 -23.31 11.80 10.03
C VAL A 331 -23.54 10.86 8.85
N VAL A 332 -23.23 11.31 7.64
CA VAL A 332 -23.37 10.52 6.40
C VAL A 332 -22.04 10.05 5.82
N GLY A 333 -20.92 10.58 6.32
CA GLY A 333 -19.60 10.10 5.94
C GLY A 333 -18.49 10.73 6.74
N VAL A 334 -17.43 9.97 6.95
CA VAL A 334 -16.16 10.46 7.49
C VAL A 334 -15.09 10.14 6.46
N SER A 335 -14.44 11.16 5.90
CA SER A 335 -13.40 10.96 4.90
C SER A 335 -12.18 10.27 5.52
N ASP A 336 -11.24 9.85 4.69
CA ASP A 336 -9.89 9.58 5.18
C ASP A 336 -9.10 10.89 5.30
N THR A 337 -7.91 10.84 5.88
CA THR A 337 -6.99 11.97 6.03
C THR A 337 -6.46 12.43 4.66
N ASN A 338 -6.30 13.75 4.44
CA ASN A 338 -5.66 14.31 3.24
C ASN A 338 -4.20 14.68 3.52
N TYR A 339 -3.33 14.70 2.51
CA TYR A 339 -1.87 14.74 2.69
C TYR A 339 -1.18 16.00 2.13
N ASP A 340 -0.22 16.56 2.89
CA ASP A 340 0.95 17.31 2.36
C ASP A 340 2.21 16.46 2.58
N PHE A 341 3.29 16.59 1.78
CA PHE A 341 4.38 15.60 1.69
C PHE A 341 5.03 15.12 3.02
N THR A 342 4.76 15.83 4.12
CA THR A 342 5.35 15.62 5.44
C THR A 342 4.35 15.14 6.50
N ARG A 343 3.06 15.51 6.36
CA ARG A 343 2.01 15.17 7.33
C ARG A 343 0.64 15.17 6.66
N SER A 344 -0.22 14.26 7.09
CA SER A 344 -1.63 14.26 6.72
C SER A 344 -2.48 15.08 7.69
N GLY A 345 -3.39 15.88 7.17
CA GLY A 345 -4.44 16.55 7.92
C GLY A 345 -5.57 15.59 8.33
N ASN A 346 -6.48 16.10 9.15
CA ASN A 346 -7.59 15.32 9.68
C ASN A 346 -8.66 14.95 8.65
N ARG A 347 -9.45 13.95 9.03
CA ARG A 347 -10.68 13.54 8.33
C ARG A 347 -11.71 14.68 8.29
N VAL A 348 -12.52 14.68 7.26
CA VAL A 348 -13.68 15.55 7.08
C VAL A 348 -14.92 14.77 7.51
N VAL A 349 -15.70 15.31 8.44
CA VAL A 349 -16.99 14.75 8.84
C VAL A 349 -18.08 15.41 8.02
N THR A 350 -18.89 14.61 7.34
CA THR A 350 -19.98 15.08 6.50
C THR A 350 -21.30 14.85 7.21
N TYR A 351 -22.00 15.94 7.52
CA TYR A 351 -23.30 15.92 8.17
C TYR A 351 -24.41 16.05 7.12
N ARG A 352 -25.54 15.40 7.37
CA ARG A 352 -26.79 15.65 6.67
C ARG A 352 -27.78 16.25 7.64
N VAL A 353 -28.37 17.38 7.26
CA VAL A 353 -29.45 18.04 7.97
C VAL A 353 -30.70 17.94 7.10
N SER A 354 -31.80 17.45 7.66
CA SER A 354 -33.09 17.38 6.98
C SER A 354 -34.16 18.08 7.80
N GLY A 355 -35.13 18.69 7.12
CA GLY A 355 -36.18 19.45 7.76
C GLY A 355 -37.17 20.03 6.78
N GLU A 356 -38.04 20.88 7.28
CA GLU A 356 -39.07 21.58 6.52
C GLU A 356 -38.82 23.09 6.56
N ILE A 357 -39.21 23.79 5.49
CA ILE A 357 -39.24 25.24 5.48
C ILE A 357 -40.66 25.76 5.34
N SER A 358 -41.13 26.54 6.31
CA SER A 358 -42.48 27.08 6.31
C SER A 358 -42.73 27.94 5.08
N SER A 359 -43.78 27.56 4.36
CA SER A 359 -44.34 28.29 3.24
C SER A 359 -44.97 29.63 3.63
N GLY A 360 -45.27 29.82 4.92
CA GLY A 360 -46.07 30.95 5.41
C GLY A 360 -47.53 30.92 4.96
N HIS A 361 -48.00 29.82 4.34
CA HIS A 361 -49.33 29.70 3.76
C HIS A 361 -50.00 28.38 4.18
N TRP A 362 -51.11 28.47 4.90
CA TRP A 362 -51.82 27.30 5.46
C TRP A 362 -52.31 26.26 4.44
N TYR A 363 -52.43 26.64 3.15
CA TYR A 363 -52.93 25.80 2.07
C TYR A 363 -51.82 25.25 1.15
N ILE A 364 -50.57 25.63 1.40
CA ILE A 364 -49.41 25.17 0.65
C ILE A 364 -48.62 24.24 1.58
N PRO A 365 -48.37 22.97 1.19
CA PRO A 365 -47.46 22.10 1.92
C PRO A 365 -46.08 22.73 2.09
N ASP A 366 -45.49 22.58 3.27
CA ASP A 366 -44.15 23.06 3.54
C ASP A 366 -43.12 22.19 2.80
N PRO A 367 -42.17 22.78 2.04
CA PRO A 367 -41.16 22.04 1.30
C PRO A 367 -40.12 21.41 2.23
N ASP A 368 -39.79 20.15 1.94
CA ASP A 368 -38.70 19.42 2.59
C ASP A 368 -37.35 19.84 2.01
N PHE A 369 -36.33 19.95 2.86
CA PHE A 369 -34.96 20.14 2.43
C PHE A 369 -34.02 19.08 3.01
N GLU A 370 -32.95 18.81 2.27
CA GLU A 370 -31.78 18.06 2.71
C GLU A 370 -30.51 18.88 2.40
N VAL A 371 -29.67 19.11 3.41
CA VAL A 371 -28.37 19.75 3.25
C VAL A 371 -27.26 18.80 3.67
N THR A 372 -26.27 18.58 2.80
CA THR A 372 -25.04 17.85 3.13
C THR A 372 -23.89 18.83 3.35
N ILE A 373 -23.30 18.83 4.55
CA ILE A 373 -22.31 19.80 5.03
C ILE A 373 -21.02 19.09 5.41
N PRO A 374 -19.94 19.21 4.62
CA PRO A 374 -18.63 18.70 4.99
C PRO A 374 -17.93 19.68 5.94
N VAL A 375 -17.45 19.18 7.08
CA VAL A 375 -16.75 19.95 8.12
C VAL A 375 -15.37 19.36 8.37
N GLN A 376 -14.34 20.19 8.24
CA GLN A 376 -12.98 19.85 8.58
C GLN A 376 -12.61 20.40 9.97
N PHE A 377 -12.13 19.51 10.81
CA PHE A 377 -11.54 19.86 12.10
C PHE A 377 -10.02 19.99 11.95
N ALA A 378 -9.46 21.12 12.37
CA ALA A 378 -8.05 21.43 12.18
C ALA A 378 -7.42 22.06 13.42
N ALA A 379 -6.09 22.03 13.45
CA ALA A 379 -5.25 22.68 14.44
C ALA A 379 -4.30 23.66 13.73
N THR A 380 -4.20 24.88 14.24
CA THR A 380 -3.35 25.94 13.67
C THR A 380 -2.50 26.60 14.76
N PRO A 381 -1.15 26.56 14.68
CA PRO A 381 -0.37 25.70 13.78
C PRO A 381 -0.60 24.22 14.09
N GLN A 382 -0.07 23.36 13.21
CA GLN A 382 -0.05 21.92 13.43
C GLN A 382 0.64 21.57 14.78
N PRO A 383 0.05 20.68 15.60
CA PRO A 383 0.60 20.38 16.92
C PRO A 383 2.01 19.77 16.84
N ASP A 384 2.89 20.22 17.74
CA ASP A 384 4.28 19.78 17.85
C ASP A 384 4.79 19.69 19.30
N ALA A 385 3.86 19.72 20.26
CA ALA A 385 4.08 19.78 21.71
C ALA A 385 4.89 20.98 22.25
N ARG A 386 5.22 21.97 21.41
CA ARG A 386 6.05 23.13 21.81
C ARG A 386 5.34 24.46 21.68
N ARG A 387 4.33 24.56 20.81
CA ARG A 387 3.63 25.80 20.51
C ARG A 387 2.18 25.77 20.99
N GLU A 388 1.65 26.97 21.22
CA GLU A 388 0.20 27.14 21.38
C GLU A 388 -0.51 26.76 20.09
N VAL A 389 -1.66 26.11 20.21
CA VAL A 389 -2.47 25.61 19.10
C VAL A 389 -3.91 26.09 19.26
N THR A 390 -4.48 26.66 18.20
CA THR A 390 -5.93 26.90 18.12
C THR A 390 -6.60 25.75 17.39
N LEU A 391 -7.64 25.18 17.99
CA LEU A 391 -8.49 24.16 17.39
C LEU A 391 -9.70 24.80 16.72
N LEU A 392 -9.98 24.38 15.49
CA LEU A 392 -10.96 24.99 14.60
C LEU A 392 -11.85 23.92 13.95
N ALA A 393 -13.12 24.24 13.76
CA ALA A 393 -14.01 23.57 12.82
C ALA A 393 -14.34 24.53 11.66
N ARG A 394 -14.26 24.07 10.42
CA ARG A 394 -14.57 24.90 9.25
C ARG A 394 -15.29 24.09 8.18
N GLN A 395 -16.07 24.78 7.36
CA GLN A 395 -16.65 24.17 6.17
C GLN A 395 -15.54 23.71 5.21
N ALA A 396 -15.70 22.50 4.69
CA ALA A 396 -14.83 21.90 3.69
C ALA A 396 -15.65 21.55 2.45
N GLY A 397 -15.00 21.52 1.29
CA GLY A 397 -15.63 21.07 0.04
C GLY A 397 -16.84 21.91 -0.39
N VAL A 398 -17.84 21.25 -0.97
CA VAL A 398 -19.09 21.86 -1.45
C VAL A 398 -20.23 21.44 -0.54
N ILE A 399 -21.09 22.40 -0.18
CA ILE A 399 -22.37 22.11 0.48
C ILE A 399 -23.40 21.79 -0.60
N HIS A 400 -24.04 20.63 -0.49
CA HIS A 400 -25.13 20.24 -1.38
C HIS A 400 -26.46 20.55 -0.69
N ILE A 401 -27.35 21.24 -1.41
CA ILE A 401 -28.72 21.53 -0.97
C ILE A 401 -29.67 20.86 -1.96
N HIS A 402 -30.51 19.97 -1.46
CA HIS A 402 -31.63 19.40 -2.16
C HIS A 402 -32.91 19.88 -1.48
N VAL A 403 -33.91 20.26 -2.27
CA VAL A 403 -35.21 20.65 -1.74
C VAL A 403 -36.26 19.96 -2.61
N SER A 404 -37.37 19.54 -2.00
CA SER A 404 -38.45 18.78 -2.62
C SER A 404 -39.82 19.28 -2.15
N ASN A 405 -40.91 18.73 -2.72
CA ASN A 405 -42.29 19.07 -2.35
C ASN A 405 -42.68 20.56 -2.50
N PHE A 406 -42.21 21.23 -3.56
CA PHE A 406 -42.53 22.63 -3.82
C PHE A 406 -43.90 22.82 -4.45
N ALA A 407 -44.92 23.08 -3.63
CA ALA A 407 -46.25 23.47 -4.09
C ALA A 407 -46.33 24.97 -4.47
N GLY A 408 -45.39 25.45 -5.30
CA GLY A 408 -45.43 26.82 -5.86
C GLY A 408 -44.62 27.89 -5.13
N ILE A 409 -43.86 27.52 -4.11
CA ILE A 409 -42.82 28.37 -3.50
C ILE A 409 -41.60 28.34 -4.41
N GLY A 410 -40.97 29.50 -4.64
CA GLY A 410 -39.73 29.57 -5.40
C GLY A 410 -38.63 28.74 -4.73
N VAL A 411 -38.17 27.67 -5.40
CA VAL A 411 -37.00 26.87 -4.96
C VAL A 411 -35.81 27.77 -4.62
N GLY A 412 -35.69 28.89 -5.35
CA GLY A 412 -34.65 29.90 -5.13
C GLY A 412 -34.74 30.61 -3.78
N ASP A 413 -35.94 30.88 -3.26
CA ASP A 413 -36.12 31.58 -1.98
C ASP A 413 -35.73 30.67 -0.80
N VAL A 414 -36.13 29.39 -0.90
CA VAL A 414 -35.77 28.35 0.07
C VAL A 414 -34.25 28.11 0.07
N ALA A 415 -33.66 27.94 -1.12
CA ALA A 415 -32.22 27.77 -1.26
C ALA A 415 -31.42 29.00 -0.78
N THR A 416 -31.95 30.21 -0.99
CA THR A 416 -31.32 31.46 -0.52
C THR A 416 -31.38 31.56 1.00
N ALA A 417 -32.53 31.27 1.60
CA ALA A 417 -32.67 31.27 3.06
C ALA A 417 -31.71 30.27 3.72
N LEU A 418 -31.65 29.02 3.23
CA LEU A 418 -30.71 28.01 3.73
C LEU A 418 -29.25 28.45 3.55
N ARG A 419 -28.92 29.01 2.38
CA ARG A 419 -27.56 29.52 2.11
C ARG A 419 -27.17 30.62 3.09
N ASP A 420 -28.05 31.59 3.36
CA ASP A 420 -27.75 32.69 4.27
C ASP A 420 -27.53 32.18 5.71
N LYS A 421 -28.30 31.17 6.15
CA LYS A 421 -28.07 30.53 7.45
C LYS A 421 -26.74 29.79 7.48
N LEU A 422 -26.44 28.96 6.48
CA LEU A 422 -25.18 28.23 6.41
C LEU A 422 -23.98 29.17 6.34
N ALA A 423 -24.11 30.27 5.60
CA ALA A 423 -23.13 31.34 5.56
C ALA A 423 -22.95 31.94 6.96
N ALA A 424 -24.03 32.26 7.69
CA ALA A 424 -23.91 32.78 9.07
C ALA A 424 -23.20 31.81 10.04
N ILE A 425 -23.33 30.49 9.82
CA ILE A 425 -22.64 29.46 10.63
C ILE A 425 -21.15 29.39 10.27
N PHE A 426 -20.82 29.35 8.98
CA PHE A 426 -19.47 29.04 8.49
C PHE A 426 -18.72 30.22 7.84
N ASN A 427 -19.20 31.46 8.01
CA ASN A 427 -18.53 32.66 7.47
C ASN A 427 -17.09 32.80 8.01
N ALA A 428 -16.84 32.24 9.19
CA ALA A 428 -15.51 32.10 9.77
C ALA A 428 -15.32 30.70 10.37
N PRO A 429 -14.07 30.22 10.49
CA PRO A 429 -13.77 29.01 11.26
C PRO A 429 -14.27 29.14 12.70
N ILE A 430 -14.99 28.14 13.16
CA ILE A 430 -15.53 28.09 14.51
C ILE A 430 -14.40 27.64 15.44
N ARG A 431 -14.10 28.48 16.44
CA ARG A 431 -13.04 28.21 17.41
C ARG A 431 -13.55 27.25 18.48
N LEU A 432 -12.92 26.09 18.55
CA LEU A 432 -13.23 25.07 19.55
C LEU A 432 -12.47 25.33 20.87
N GLY A 433 -11.30 25.97 20.79
CA GLY A 433 -10.50 26.33 21.93
C GLY A 433 -9.04 26.55 21.59
N ASN A 434 -8.28 27.09 22.54
CA ASN A 434 -6.83 27.20 22.48
C ASN A 434 -6.19 26.20 23.44
N VAL A 435 -5.10 25.59 23.02
CA VAL A 435 -4.28 24.71 23.83
C VAL A 435 -2.92 25.40 24.03
N PRO A 436 -2.55 25.79 25.27
CA PRO A 436 -1.33 26.53 25.51
C PRO A 436 -0.09 25.67 25.26
N ALA A 437 1.04 26.29 24.89
CA ALA A 437 2.30 25.59 24.62
C ALA A 437 2.72 24.62 25.74
N ALA A 438 2.55 25.03 27.00
CA ALA A 438 2.90 24.23 28.17
C ALA A 438 2.09 22.93 28.32
N ALA A 439 0.93 22.81 27.66
CA ALA A 439 0.13 21.60 27.67
C ALA A 439 0.77 20.44 26.89
N GLY A 440 1.70 20.72 25.99
CA GLY A 440 2.40 19.67 25.24
C GLY A 440 1.48 18.86 24.31
N LEU A 441 0.59 19.52 23.57
CA LEU A 441 -0.29 18.86 22.60
C LEU A 441 0.53 18.24 21.47
N LEU A 442 0.49 16.92 21.37
CA LEU A 442 1.16 16.12 20.34
C LEU A 442 0.36 16.10 19.05
N SER A 443 -0.96 15.91 19.15
CA SER A 443 -1.82 15.72 17.98
C SER A 443 -3.29 15.98 18.29
N PHE A 444 -4.05 16.29 17.25
CA PHE A 444 -5.49 16.42 17.26
C PHE A 444 -6.05 15.59 16.11
N LYS A 445 -6.87 14.58 16.41
CA LYS A 445 -7.36 13.60 15.44
C LYS A 445 -8.87 13.53 15.37
N VAL A 446 -9.37 13.37 14.16
CA VAL A 446 -10.75 12.95 13.89
C VAL A 446 -10.76 11.45 13.67
N MET A 447 -11.49 10.72 14.50
CA MET A 447 -11.59 9.27 14.52
C MET A 447 -12.57 8.74 13.46
N LYS A 448 -12.57 7.43 13.20
CA LYS A 448 -13.41 6.82 12.14
C LYS A 448 -14.91 6.99 12.37
N ASP A 449 -15.33 7.12 13.63
CA ASP A 449 -16.71 7.40 14.03
C ASP A 449 -17.07 8.90 13.93
N GLY A 450 -16.14 9.75 13.51
CA GLY A 450 -16.30 11.21 13.53
C GLY A 450 -15.97 11.85 14.88
N GLY A 451 -15.54 11.06 15.87
CA GLY A 451 -15.12 11.54 17.18
C GLY A 451 -13.84 12.38 17.12
N LEU A 452 -13.60 13.15 18.17
CA LEU A 452 -12.40 13.97 18.33
C LEU A 452 -11.51 13.38 19.42
N THR A 453 -10.21 13.28 19.17
CA THR A 453 -9.22 12.91 20.19
C THR A 453 -8.03 13.84 20.16
N LEU A 454 -7.68 14.40 21.31
CA LEU A 454 -6.47 15.17 21.53
C LEU A 454 -5.45 14.27 22.25
N TYR A 455 -4.21 14.29 21.79
CA TYR A 455 -3.09 13.56 22.37
C TYR A 455 -2.10 14.55 22.97
N PHE A 456 -1.77 14.37 24.24
CA PHE A 456 -0.84 15.20 25.00
C PHE A 456 0.36 14.35 25.44
N ARG A 457 1.46 15.03 25.76
CA ARG A 457 2.61 14.36 26.40
C ARG A 457 2.15 13.59 27.65
N PRO A 458 2.81 12.46 27.96
CA PRO A 458 2.44 11.62 29.10
C PRO A 458 2.89 12.18 30.46
N ASP A 459 3.56 13.34 30.47
CA ASP A 459 4.04 14.01 31.67
C ASP A 459 2.90 14.60 32.52
N LEU A 460 3.22 15.06 33.73
CA LEU A 460 2.22 15.59 34.66
C LEU A 460 1.42 16.76 34.05
N ALA A 461 2.10 17.64 33.32
CA ALA A 461 1.47 18.78 32.67
C ALA A 461 0.50 18.34 31.57
N GLY A 462 0.90 17.40 30.70
CA GLY A 462 0.05 16.88 29.64
C GLY A 462 -1.16 16.10 30.18
N ARG A 463 -1.01 15.34 31.28
CA ARG A 463 -2.13 14.68 31.94
C ARG A 463 -3.13 15.67 32.53
N PHE A 464 -2.65 16.72 33.18
CA PHE A 464 -3.52 17.79 33.68
C PHE A 464 -4.24 18.50 32.53
N ALA A 465 -3.52 18.80 31.45
CA ALA A 465 -4.10 19.40 30.26
C ALA A 465 -5.15 18.51 29.59
N ALA A 466 -4.93 17.19 29.55
CA ALA A 466 -5.91 16.23 29.04
C ALA A 466 -7.22 16.26 29.85
N VAL A 467 -7.14 16.30 31.18
CA VAL A 467 -8.34 16.41 32.05
C VAL A 467 -9.07 17.74 31.81
N ALA A 468 -8.33 18.85 31.74
CA ALA A 468 -8.92 20.16 31.46
C ALA A 468 -9.57 20.20 30.06
N ALA A 469 -8.89 19.65 29.04
CA ALA A 469 -9.41 19.54 27.69
C ALA A 469 -10.64 18.64 27.62
N GLN A 470 -10.71 17.55 28.41
CA GLN A 470 -11.90 16.71 28.48
C GLN A 470 -13.12 17.52 28.96
N GLY A 471 -12.96 18.31 30.02
CA GLY A 471 -14.03 19.19 30.48
C GLY A 471 -14.47 20.24 29.44
N MET A 472 -13.55 20.69 28.58
CA MET A 472 -13.89 21.58 27.45
C MET A 472 -14.64 20.83 26.34
N LEU A 473 -14.23 19.60 26.01
CA LEU A 473 -14.87 18.76 25.00
C LEU A 473 -16.30 18.37 25.42
N ASP A 474 -16.50 18.02 26.69
CA ASP A 474 -17.82 17.65 27.23
C ASP A 474 -18.84 18.80 27.14
N ASN A 475 -18.35 20.04 27.04
CA ASN A 475 -19.15 21.26 26.93
C ASN A 475 -19.00 21.95 25.57
N ILE A 476 -18.43 21.27 24.56
CA ILE A 476 -18.16 21.89 23.26
C ILE A 476 -19.47 22.29 22.56
N GLN A 477 -19.49 23.49 22.00
CA GLN A 477 -20.56 23.96 21.14
C GLN A 477 -19.95 24.26 19.77
N ILE A 478 -20.37 23.51 18.74
CA ILE A 478 -19.70 23.51 17.42
C ILE A 478 -20.15 24.65 16.53
#